data_AF-Q8DKZ8-F1
#
_entry.id   AF-Q8DKZ8-F1
#
_cell.length_a   1.000
_cell.length_b   1.000
_cell.length_c   1.000
_cell.angle_alpha   90.00
_cell.angle_beta   90.00
_cell.angle_gamma   90.00
#
_symmetry.space_group_name_H-M   'P 1'
#
loop_
_entity.id
_entity.type
_entity.pdbx_description
1 polymer ?
#
loop_
_entity_poly.entity_id
_entity_poly.type
_entity_poly.pdbx_seq_one_letter_code
_entity_poly.pdbx_strand_id
1 'polypeptide(L)'
;MQTNVLGMGLFADGGRLASKPYAASANYIQRMSNYCQGCAYDPKQRVGDRACPFNFFYWHFLARHRTVLSQQGRMAIALKNLEKLSPLEIAAIQREVERWYFENS
;
A
#
# COMPACT_ATOMS: atom_id res chain seq x y z
N MET A 1 16.96 -18.03 3.41
CA MET A 1 16.60 -16.62 3.12
C MET A 1 15.47 -16.50 2.10
N GLN A 2 15.42 -17.38 1.08
CA GLN A 2 14.38 -17.41 0.03
C GLN A 2 12.94 -17.40 0.57
N THR A 3 12.64 -18.16 1.62
CA THR A 3 11.34 -18.21 2.30
C THR A 3 10.90 -16.87 2.87
N ASN A 4 11.82 -16.13 3.50
CA ASN A 4 11.53 -14.84 4.12
C ASN A 4 11.27 -13.77 3.07
N VAL A 5 12.00 -13.79 1.96
CA VAL A 5 11.84 -12.80 0.89
C VAL A 5 10.61 -13.14 0.03
N LEU A 6 10.55 -14.35 -0.55
CA LEU A 6 9.51 -14.71 -1.50
C LEU A 6 8.16 -14.98 -0.84
N GLY A 7 8.14 -15.73 0.26
CA GLY A 7 6.88 -16.08 0.94
C GLY A 7 6.41 -14.95 1.84
N MET A 8 7.20 -14.66 2.88
CA MET A 8 6.79 -13.69 3.89
C MET A 8 6.77 -12.25 3.36
N GLY A 9 7.90 -11.75 2.83
CA GLY A 9 8.07 -10.35 2.46
C GLY A 9 7.27 -9.94 1.23
N LEU A 10 7.34 -10.72 0.15
CA LEU A 10 6.77 -10.37 -1.15
C LEU A 10 5.43 -11.03 -1.44
N PHE A 11 5.04 -12.07 -0.69
CA PHE A 11 3.84 -12.85 -0.96
C PHE A 11 3.82 -13.47 -2.38
N ALA A 12 5.00 -13.69 -2.96
CA ALA A 12 5.18 -14.21 -4.32
C ALA A 12 4.83 -15.71 -4.42
N ASP A 13 4.71 -16.40 -3.29
CA ASP A 13 4.26 -17.79 -3.21
C ASP A 13 2.72 -17.94 -3.19
N GLY A 14 1.98 -16.82 -3.24
CA GLY A 14 0.51 -16.81 -3.21
C GLY A 14 -0.09 -17.15 -1.85
N GLY A 15 0.70 -17.08 -0.78
CA GLY A 15 0.22 -17.31 0.59
C GLY A 15 0.40 -18.73 1.11
N ARG A 16 1.36 -19.49 0.58
CA ARG A 16 1.74 -20.80 1.12
C ARG A 16 2.36 -20.67 2.51
N LEU A 17 3.18 -19.64 2.71
CA LEU A 17 3.86 -19.35 3.98
C LEU A 17 3.14 -18.31 4.84
N ALA A 18 2.48 -17.33 4.22
CA ALA A 18 1.81 -16.25 4.92
C ALA A 18 0.31 -16.22 4.56
N SER A 19 -0.52 -15.91 5.54
CA SER A 19 -1.99 -15.82 5.34
C SER A 19 -2.47 -14.52 4.67
N LYS A 20 -1.57 -13.54 4.47
CA LYS A 20 -1.82 -12.25 3.80
C LYS A 20 -0.48 -11.58 3.46
N PRO A 21 -0.41 -10.69 2.45
CA PRO A 21 0.78 -9.89 2.18
C PRO A 21 1.05 -8.89 3.32
N TYR A 22 2.32 -8.67 3.65
CA TYR A 22 2.74 -7.61 4.57
C TYR A 22 2.84 -6.25 3.84
N ALA A 23 1.73 -5.80 3.26
CA ALA A 23 1.58 -4.46 2.72
C ALA A 23 1.03 -3.52 3.80
N ALA A 24 1.60 -2.32 3.93
CA ALA A 24 1.19 -1.34 4.93
C ALA A 24 1.25 0.09 4.37
N SER A 25 0.35 0.95 4.87
CA SER A 25 0.39 2.38 4.58
C SER A 25 1.25 3.14 5.60
N ALA A 26 1.40 4.46 5.42
CA ALA A 26 2.17 5.30 6.32
C ALA A 26 1.66 5.27 7.77
N ASN A 27 0.36 4.99 7.98
CA ASN A 27 -0.23 4.87 9.32
C ASN A 27 0.45 3.78 10.17
N TYR A 28 0.89 2.68 9.56
CA TYR A 28 1.61 1.63 10.29
C TYR A 28 2.99 2.12 10.74
N ILE A 29 3.74 2.74 9.83
CA ILE A 29 5.07 3.30 10.11
C ILE A 29 4.97 4.37 11.20
N GLN A 30 3.98 5.27 11.11
CA GLN A 30 3.75 6.31 12.11
C GLN A 30 3.45 5.74 13.50
N ARG A 31 2.66 4.65 13.58
CA ARG A 31 2.31 4.03 14.87
C ARG A 31 3.47 3.25 15.47
N MET A 32 4.32 2.67 14.64
CA MET A 32 5.38 1.74 15.06
C MET A 32 6.76 2.39 15.15
N SER A 33 6.90 3.68 14.85
CA SER A 33 8.17 4.39 14.84
C SER A 33 8.00 5.88 15.13
N ASN A 34 9.11 6.59 15.24
CA ASN A 34 9.18 8.05 15.29
C ASN A 34 9.62 8.69 13.97
N TYR A 35 9.80 7.92 12.88
CA TYR A 35 10.35 8.43 11.61
C TYR A 35 9.49 9.49 10.93
N CYS A 36 8.19 9.49 11.19
CA CYS A 36 7.30 10.51 10.63
C CYS A 36 7.50 11.89 11.29
N GLN A 37 8.15 11.97 12.45
CA GLN A 37 8.44 13.24 13.10
C GLN A 37 9.57 13.96 12.35
N GLY A 38 9.26 15.12 11.77
CA GLY A 38 10.22 15.88 10.95
C GLY A 38 10.44 15.34 9.54
N CYS A 39 9.68 14.33 9.11
CA CYS A 39 9.71 13.86 7.71
C CYS A 39 9.12 14.93 6.78
N ALA A 40 9.69 15.08 5.58
CA ALA A 40 9.18 15.99 4.56
C ALA A 40 7.76 15.63 4.08
N TYR A 41 7.37 14.36 4.24
CA TYR A 41 6.06 13.84 3.85
C TYR A 41 5.11 13.71 5.05
N ASP A 42 3.84 14.02 4.80
CA ASP A 42 2.74 13.89 5.75
C ASP A 42 2.12 12.47 5.67
N PRO A 43 2.20 11.67 6.74
CA PRO A 43 1.62 10.32 6.77
C PRO A 43 0.09 10.31 6.74
N LYS A 44 -0.59 11.44 6.95
CA LYS A 44 -2.06 11.55 6.91
C LYS A 44 -2.60 11.80 5.51
N GLN A 45 -1.77 12.29 4.60
CA GLN A 45 -2.17 12.60 3.22
C GLN A 45 -2.02 11.38 2.31
N ARG A 46 -3.06 11.08 1.53
CA ARG A 46 -3.02 9.97 0.55
C ARG A 46 -2.49 10.39 -0.81
N VAL A 47 -2.70 11.65 -1.21
CA VAL A 47 -2.32 12.25 -2.49
C VAL A 47 -1.88 13.70 -2.25
N GLY A 48 -1.22 14.32 -3.23
CA GLY A 48 -0.65 15.66 -3.14
C GLY A 48 0.86 15.65 -2.90
N ASP A 49 1.49 16.81 -3.07
CA ASP A 49 2.96 16.95 -3.14
C ASP A 49 3.70 16.53 -1.85
N ARG A 50 3.02 16.58 -0.70
CA ARG A 50 3.56 16.13 0.58
C ARG A 50 3.01 14.78 1.02
N ALA A 51 2.22 14.07 0.20
CA ALA A 51 1.71 12.77 0.60
C ALA A 51 2.84 11.76 0.79
N CYS A 52 2.80 11.03 1.90
CA CYS A 52 3.75 9.94 2.11
C CYS A 52 3.59 8.86 1.02
N PRO A 53 4.67 8.47 0.33
CA PRO A 53 4.58 7.50 -0.77
C PRO A 53 3.96 6.17 -0.39
N PHE A 54 4.22 5.71 0.84
CA PHE A 54 3.59 4.50 1.37
C PHE A 54 2.06 4.54 1.35
N ASN A 55 1.42 5.71 1.39
CA ASN A 55 -0.03 5.79 1.29
C ASN A 55 -0.52 5.52 -0.13
N PHE A 56 -0.09 6.29 -1.14
CA PHE A 56 -0.58 6.08 -2.50
C PHE A 56 -0.11 4.74 -3.07
N PHE A 57 1.10 4.27 -2.76
CA PHE A 57 1.54 2.93 -3.18
C PHE A 57 0.72 1.81 -2.53
N TYR A 58 0.37 1.92 -1.24
CA TYR A 58 -0.47 0.92 -0.57
C TYR A 58 -1.85 0.80 -1.21
N TRP A 59 -2.53 1.93 -1.43
CA TRP A 59 -3.87 1.91 -2.03
C TRP A 59 -3.82 1.48 -3.49
N HIS A 60 -2.81 1.93 -4.24
CA HIS A 60 -2.57 1.48 -5.61
C HIS A 60 -2.33 -0.04 -5.69
N PHE A 61 -1.53 -0.60 -4.80
CA PHE A 61 -1.29 -2.04 -4.70
C PHE A 61 -2.58 -2.82 -4.46
N LEU A 62 -3.41 -2.40 -3.49
CA LEU A 62 -4.68 -3.05 -3.22
C LEU A 62 -5.64 -2.96 -4.41
N ALA A 63 -5.73 -1.81 -5.07
CA ALA A 63 -6.58 -1.61 -6.24
C ALA A 63 -6.14 -2.50 -7.41
N ARG A 64 -4.85 -2.48 -7.75
CA ARG A 64 -4.27 -3.27 -8.85
C ARG A 64 -4.43 -4.77 -8.66
N HIS A 65 -4.33 -5.26 -7.42
CA HIS A 65 -4.36 -6.69 -7.10
C HIS A 65 -5.68 -7.16 -6.48
N ARG A 66 -6.74 -6.34 -6.53
CA ARG A 66 -8.04 -6.61 -5.87
C ARG A 66 -8.57 -8.01 -6.14
N THR A 67 -8.55 -8.46 -7.41
CA THR A 67 -9.08 -9.77 -7.83
C THR A 67 -8.34 -10.95 -7.20
N VAL A 68 -7.03 -10.87 -7.06
CA VAL A 68 -6.22 -11.93 -6.45
C VAL A 68 -6.37 -11.88 -4.92
N LEU A 69 -6.33 -10.68 -4.35
CA LEU A 69 -6.42 -10.48 -2.91
C LEU A 69 -7.82 -10.79 -2.36
N SER A 70 -8.89 -10.66 -3.15
CA SER A 70 -10.25 -10.99 -2.70
C SER A 70 -10.45 -12.48 -2.42
N GLN A 71 -9.59 -13.34 -2.96
CA GLN A 71 -9.60 -14.77 -2.64
C GLN A 71 -8.99 -15.05 -1.26
N GLN A 72 -8.29 -14.08 -0.66
CA GLN A 72 -7.65 -14.20 0.65
C GLN A 72 -8.57 -13.67 1.75
N GLY A 73 -9.08 -14.56 2.61
CA GLY A 73 -10.06 -14.18 3.65
C GLY A 73 -9.60 -13.06 4.59
N ARG A 74 -8.30 -12.97 4.91
CA ARG A 74 -7.75 -11.92 5.78
C ARG A 74 -7.63 -10.54 5.11
N MET A 75 -7.85 -10.44 3.79
CA MET A 75 -7.81 -9.16 3.06
C MET A 75 -9.18 -8.47 2.99
N ALA A 76 -10.26 -9.11 3.43
CA ALA A 76 -11.62 -8.60 3.30
C ALA A 76 -11.81 -7.18 3.86
N ILE A 77 -11.26 -6.89 5.05
CA ILE A 77 -11.38 -5.57 5.68
C ILE A 77 -10.63 -4.50 4.88
N ALA A 78 -9.42 -4.81 4.40
CA ALA A 78 -8.62 -3.87 3.62
C ALA A 78 -9.31 -3.55 2.29
N LEU A 79 -9.86 -4.57 1.61
CA LEU A 79 -10.60 -4.39 0.36
C LEU A 79 -11.93 -3.65 0.56
N LYS A 80 -12.64 -3.89 1.67
CA LYS A 80 -13.84 -3.11 2.03
C LYS A 80 -13.52 -1.64 2.27
N ASN A 81 -12.35 -1.32 2.83
CA ASN A 81 -11.93 0.06 2.98
C ASN A 81 -11.51 0.70 1.65
N LEU A 82 -10.94 -0.08 0.73
CA LEU A 82 -10.67 0.36 -0.64
C LEU A 82 -11.97 0.73 -1.38
N GLU A 83 -13.05 -0.04 -1.18
CA GLU A 83 -14.36 0.23 -1.79
C GLU A 83 -15.01 1.54 -1.32
N LYS A 84 -14.54 2.12 -0.21
CA LYS A 84 -15.01 3.44 0.26
C LYS A 84 -14.35 4.60 -0.47
N LEU A 85 -13.27 4.35 -1.22
CA LEU A 85 -12.62 5.38 -2.03
C LEU A 85 -13.44 5.61 -3.29
N SER A 86 -13.69 6.87 -3.61
CA SER A 86 -14.36 7.23 -4.85
C SER A 86 -13.50 6.89 -6.08
N PRO A 87 -14.10 6.68 -7.26
CA PRO A 87 -13.34 6.49 -8.50
C PRO A 87 -12.37 7.64 -8.78
N LEU A 88 -12.73 8.87 -8.42
CA LEU A 88 -11.88 10.05 -8.55
C LEU A 88 -10.65 9.98 -7.63
N GLU A 89 -10.81 9.51 -6.39
CA GLU A 89 -9.68 9.30 -5.47
C GLU A 89 -8.74 8.20 -5.98
N ILE A 90 -9.27 7.10 -6.50
CA ILE A 90 -8.44 6.03 -7.09
C ILE A 90 -7.65 6.55 -8.29
N ALA A 91 -8.30 7.32 -9.17
CA ALA A 91 -7.62 7.94 -10.31
C ALA A 91 -6.54 8.95 -9.87
N ALA A 92 -6.78 9.70 -8.78
CA ALA A 92 -5.76 10.59 -8.21
C ALA A 92 -4.56 9.81 -7.67
N ILE A 93 -4.80 8.71 -6.95
CA ILE A 93 -3.75 7.81 -6.45
C ILE A 93 -2.92 7.21 -7.59
N GLN A 94 -3.55 6.83 -8.69
CA GLN A 94 -2.84 6.32 -9.88
C GLN A 94 -1.93 7.39 -10.49
N ARG A 95 -2.43 8.62 -10.66
CA ARG A 95 -1.61 9.74 -11.15
C ARG A 95 -0.43 10.06 -10.24
N GLU A 96 -0.61 9.98 -8.92
CA GLU A 96 0.48 10.17 -7.95
C GLU A 96 1.59 9.12 -8.12
N VAL A 97 1.22 7.86 -8.31
CA VAL A 97 2.17 6.77 -8.56
C VAL A 97 2.94 7.01 -9.86
N GLU A 98 2.24 7.38 -10.93
CA GLU A 98 2.86 7.68 -12.23
C GLU A 98 3.83 8.86 -12.14
N ARG A 99 3.41 9.95 -11.49
CA ARG A 99 4.26 11.12 -11.22
C ARG A 99 5.50 10.72 -10.44
N TRP A 100 5.34 9.95 -9.35
CA TRP A 100 6.47 9.51 -8.54
C TRP A 100 7.47 8.70 -9.36
N TYR A 101 7.01 7.77 -10.20
CA TYR A 101 7.90 7.00 -11.08
C TYR A 101 8.62 7.90 -12.08
N PHE A 102 7.94 8.89 -12.66
CA PHE A 102 8.56 9.82 -13.60
C PHE A 102 9.65 10.68 -12.95
N GLU A 103 9.44 11.16 -11.72
CA GLU A 103 10.39 12.01 -10.99
C GLU A 103 11.60 11.26 -10.43
N ASN A 104 11.51 9.93 -10.26
CA ASN A 104 12.50 9.10 -9.57
C ASN A 104 13.06 7.94 -10.42
N SER A 105 12.83 7.93 -11.74
CA SER A 105 13.44 6.99 -12.70
C SER A 105 14.65 7.61 -13.38
#